data_AF-A0A946ZLD0-F1
#
_entry.id   AF-A0A946ZLD0-F1
#
_cell.length_a   1.000
_cell.length_b   1.000
_cell.length_c   1.000
_cell.angle_alpha   90.00
_cell.angle_beta   90.00
_cell.angle_gamma   90.00
#
_symmetry.space_group_name_H-M   'P 1'
#
loop_
_entity.id
_entity.type
_entity.pdbx_description
1 polymer ?
#
loop_
_entity_poly.entity_id
_entity_poly.type
_entity_poly.pdbx_seq_one_letter_code
_entity_poly.pdbx_strand_id
1 'polypeptide(L)'
;MRKFSLSSILLLCLAILVVDILAFYWLQSITQLVDKPLFTKIINIAFWTFTIGLISSIVILKLKLDAIAPLLKQQLISTFYGLAISSFIPKLIFVIIITILYASNYVFSASESVIIVPIVGLLSGVLPFLVIAYGIFRTVYRFKVHHVTISSQKVPPNFHNFKIVQISDLHLGNFMYRFKILKRAVKLINDLEPDLIVFTGDLVNNYAWELRGWQRVFRNLSATSGKFAILGNHDYGDYSQWKSPEDKKANLVAIKQFYEDIGFQLLLNSTDYVSNNNDEIAIIGVENWGKPPFKQYGDLNKAMKNMRSVPFKILLSHDPSHWPEEVIQDTDIDLTLSGHTHGMQAGIQFKTRQWSPIKYKYEHWAGLYKKGEQYLYVNRGLGWLGFPGRLGMRPEITKLHLQRI
;
A
#
# COMPACT_ATOMS: atom_id res chain seq x y z
N MET A 1 -2.45 -3.17 12.98
CA MET A 1 -3.55 -2.53 12.20
C MET A 1 -4.45 -1.76 13.15
N ARG A 2 -4.93 -0.57 12.76
CA ARG A 2 -5.83 0.25 13.59
C ARG A 2 -7.04 -0.58 14.05
N LYS A 3 -7.35 -0.56 15.35
CA LYS A 3 -8.58 -1.19 15.87
C LYS A 3 -9.78 -0.35 15.44
N PHE A 4 -10.69 -0.95 14.68
CA PHE A 4 -12.01 -0.37 14.40
C PHE A 4 -12.96 -0.63 15.58
N SER A 5 -13.84 0.32 15.89
CA SER A 5 -14.87 0.13 16.92
C SER A 5 -15.84 -0.97 16.52
N LEU A 6 -16.51 -1.59 17.50
CA LEU A 6 -17.58 -2.56 17.20
C LEU A 6 -18.68 -1.89 16.36
N SER A 7 -19.06 -0.66 16.67
CA SER A 7 -20.04 0.12 15.90
C SER A 7 -19.65 0.30 14.44
N SER A 8 -18.36 0.56 14.14
CA SER A 8 -17.88 0.67 12.76
C SER A 8 -18.00 -0.65 11.99
N ILE A 9 -17.71 -1.77 12.66
CA ILE A 9 -17.85 -3.11 12.07
C ILE A 9 -19.31 -3.45 11.83
N LEU A 10 -20.21 -3.14 12.78
CA LEU A 10 -21.65 -3.36 12.62
C LEU A 10 -22.21 -2.51 11.47
N LEU A 11 -21.76 -1.26 11.33
CA LEU A 11 -22.15 -0.40 10.20
C LEU A 11 -21.69 -0.96 8.86
N LEU A 12 -20.46 -1.50 8.79
CA LEU A 12 -19.97 -2.20 7.60
C LEU A 12 -20.85 -3.42 7.27
N CYS A 13 -21.15 -4.26 8.27
CA CYS A 13 -22.02 -5.43 8.09
C CYS A 13 -23.42 -5.04 7.63
N LEU A 14 -23.98 -3.96 8.18
CA LEU A 14 -25.27 -3.42 7.75
C LEU A 14 -25.22 -2.94 6.30
N ALA A 15 -24.17 -2.20 5.91
CA ALA A 15 -23.98 -1.77 4.53
C ALA A 15 -23.88 -2.96 3.56
N ILE A 16 -23.13 -4.01 3.93
CA ILE A 16 -23.07 -5.27 3.16
C ILE A 16 -24.46 -5.89 3.03
N LEU A 17 -25.21 -6.01 4.13
CA LEU A 17 -26.54 -6.59 4.12
C LEU A 17 -27.51 -5.81 3.22
N VAL A 18 -27.52 -4.48 3.30
CA VAL A 18 -28.39 -3.63 2.47
C VAL A 18 -28.07 -3.83 0.99
N VAL A 19 -26.78 -3.77 0.61
CA VAL A 19 -26.38 -4.00 -0.79
C VAL A 19 -26.73 -5.42 -1.23
N ASP A 20 -26.57 -6.42 -0.37
CA ASP A 20 -26.90 -7.80 -0.68
C ASP A 20 -28.42 -8.03 -0.83
N ILE A 21 -29.27 -7.37 -0.03
CA ILE A 21 -30.73 -7.38 -0.22
C ILE A 21 -31.11 -6.82 -1.59
N LEU A 22 -30.56 -5.65 -1.96
CA LEU A 22 -30.83 -5.02 -3.25
C LEU A 22 -30.29 -5.84 -4.41
N ALA A 23 -29.09 -6.40 -4.28
CA ALA A 23 -28.50 -7.27 -5.29
C ALA A 23 -29.31 -8.56 -5.44
N PHE A 24 -29.84 -9.10 -4.34
CA PHE A 24 -30.69 -10.28 -4.36
C PHE A 24 -32.02 -10.01 -5.06
N TYR A 25 -32.67 -8.87 -4.79
CA TYR A 25 -33.88 -8.46 -5.50
C TYR A 25 -33.68 -8.45 -7.02
N TRP A 26 -32.61 -7.79 -7.48
CA TRP A 26 -32.30 -7.76 -8.92
C TRP A 26 -31.89 -9.13 -9.47
N LEU A 27 -31.16 -9.94 -8.70
CA LEU A 27 -30.85 -11.31 -9.08
C LEU A 27 -32.11 -12.16 -9.24
N GLN A 28 -33.12 -11.98 -8.39
CA GLN A 28 -34.42 -12.65 -8.54
C GLN A 28 -35.14 -12.24 -9.82
N SER A 29 -35.15 -10.94 -10.16
CA SER A 29 -35.76 -10.46 -11.41
C SER A 29 -35.14 -11.12 -12.65
N ILE A 30 -33.84 -11.45 -12.60
CA ILE A 30 -33.14 -12.13 -13.70
C ILE A 30 -33.38 -13.64 -13.67
N THR A 31 -33.27 -14.26 -12.50
CA THR A 31 -33.37 -15.73 -12.37
C THR A 31 -34.79 -16.25 -12.59
N GLN A 32 -35.82 -15.41 -12.40
CA GLN A 32 -37.20 -15.73 -12.78
C GLN A 32 -37.40 -15.89 -14.30
N LEU A 33 -36.51 -15.30 -15.12
CA LEU A 33 -36.53 -15.49 -16.57
C LEU A 33 -36.01 -16.88 -17.00
N VAL A 34 -35.39 -17.62 -16.06
CA VAL A 34 -34.86 -18.97 -16.30
C VAL A 34 -35.87 -20.00 -15.78
N ASP A 35 -36.49 -20.76 -16.69
CA ASP A 35 -37.45 -21.81 -16.34
C ASP A 35 -36.78 -23.08 -15.77
N LYS A 36 -36.05 -22.93 -14.66
CA LYS A 36 -35.36 -24.01 -13.94
C LYS A 36 -35.46 -23.79 -12.42
N PRO A 37 -36.52 -24.29 -11.75
CA PRO A 37 -36.79 -23.98 -10.34
C PRO A 37 -35.69 -24.48 -9.39
N LEU A 38 -35.09 -25.64 -9.67
CA LEU A 38 -33.98 -26.16 -8.87
C LEU A 38 -32.73 -25.25 -8.97
N PHE A 39 -32.43 -24.74 -10.16
CA PHE A 39 -31.29 -23.85 -10.39
C PHE A 39 -31.46 -22.53 -9.62
N THR A 40 -32.64 -21.90 -9.72
CA THR A 40 -32.96 -20.69 -8.98
C THR A 40 -32.93 -20.91 -7.47
N LYS A 41 -33.43 -22.05 -6.97
CA LYS A 41 -33.36 -22.41 -5.55
C LYS A 41 -31.90 -22.55 -5.07
N ILE A 42 -31.03 -23.20 -5.85
CA ILE A 42 -29.60 -23.35 -5.51
C ILE A 42 -28.92 -21.98 -5.45
N ILE A 43 -29.14 -21.10 -6.44
CA ILE A 43 -28.58 -19.74 -6.44
C ILE A 43 -29.01 -18.97 -5.19
N ASN A 44 -30.29 -19.02 -4.85
CA ASN A 44 -30.82 -18.27 -3.71
C ASN A 44 -30.24 -18.75 -2.38
N ILE A 45 -30.13 -20.07 -2.20
CA ILE A 45 -29.51 -20.66 -1.00
C ILE A 45 -28.04 -20.26 -0.95
N ALA A 46 -27.30 -20.44 -2.05
CA ALA A 46 -25.87 -20.11 -2.10
C ALA A 46 -25.60 -18.63 -1.80
N PHE A 47 -26.41 -17.73 -2.35
CA PHE A 47 -26.31 -16.28 -2.12
C PHE A 47 -26.43 -15.94 -0.63
N TRP A 48 -27.53 -16.36 0.02
CA TRP A 48 -27.78 -16.02 1.42
C TRP A 48 -26.86 -16.77 2.38
N THR A 49 -26.51 -18.03 2.11
CA THR A 49 -25.51 -18.75 2.89
C THR A 49 -24.17 -18.02 2.88
N PHE A 50 -23.73 -17.53 1.72
CA PHE A 50 -22.50 -16.74 1.63
C PHE A 50 -22.60 -15.42 2.39
N THR A 51 -23.68 -14.65 2.20
CA THR A 51 -23.87 -13.34 2.86
C THR A 51 -23.92 -13.47 4.38
N ILE A 52 -24.76 -14.38 4.90
CA ILE A 52 -24.88 -14.63 6.34
C ILE A 52 -23.55 -15.14 6.88
N GLY A 53 -22.94 -16.12 6.19
CA GLY A 53 -21.64 -16.67 6.56
C GLY A 53 -20.55 -15.59 6.66
N LEU A 54 -20.46 -14.69 5.67
CA LEU A 54 -19.49 -13.59 5.66
C LEU A 54 -19.72 -12.61 6.81
N ILE A 55 -20.96 -12.13 6.99
CA ILE A 55 -21.30 -11.17 8.05
C ILE A 55 -21.06 -11.79 9.43
N SER A 56 -21.57 -13.00 9.68
CA SER A 56 -21.37 -13.70 10.94
C SER A 56 -19.88 -13.91 11.22
N SER A 57 -19.08 -14.28 10.21
CA SER A 57 -17.64 -14.47 10.37
C SER A 57 -16.91 -13.18 10.71
N ILE A 58 -17.25 -12.05 10.09
CA ILE A 58 -16.67 -10.73 10.40
C ILE A 58 -16.99 -10.33 11.84
N VAL A 59 -18.24 -10.51 12.27
CA VAL A 59 -18.69 -10.18 13.63
C VAL A 59 -17.98 -11.08 14.65
N ILE A 60 -17.95 -12.40 14.42
CA ILE A 60 -17.26 -13.36 15.30
C ILE A 60 -15.77 -13.02 15.40
N LEU A 61 -15.12 -12.72 14.27
CA LEU A 61 -13.72 -12.31 14.26
C LEU A 61 -13.51 -11.05 15.10
N LYS A 62 -14.38 -10.05 14.99
CA LYS A 62 -14.30 -8.82 15.79
C LYS A 62 -14.45 -9.11 17.29
N LEU A 63 -15.39 -9.99 17.68
CA LEU A 63 -15.64 -10.33 19.08
C LEU A 63 -14.49 -11.16 19.69
N LYS A 64 -13.87 -12.04 18.91
CA LYS A 64 -12.77 -12.91 19.35
C LYS A 64 -11.38 -12.36 19.08
N LEU A 65 -11.29 -11.16 18.48
CA LEU A 65 -10.05 -10.65 17.89
C LEU A 65 -8.89 -10.65 18.88
N ASP A 66 -9.12 -10.25 20.12
CA ASP A 66 -8.06 -10.10 21.12
C ASP A 66 -7.52 -11.43 21.62
N ALA A 67 -8.29 -12.52 21.53
CA ALA A 67 -7.87 -13.87 21.89
C ALA A 67 -7.07 -14.60 20.79
N ILE A 68 -7.04 -14.08 19.56
CA ILE A 68 -6.37 -14.72 18.43
C ILE A 68 -4.89 -14.35 18.40
N ALA A 69 -4.03 -15.35 18.20
CA ALA A 69 -2.59 -15.17 18.03
C ALA A 69 -2.28 -14.18 16.88
N PRO A 70 -1.28 -13.29 17.01
CA PRO A 70 -1.03 -12.21 16.04
C PRO A 70 -0.91 -12.65 14.58
N LEU A 71 -0.22 -13.76 14.32
CA LEU A 71 -0.06 -14.33 12.97
C LEU A 71 -1.41 -14.67 12.34
N LEU A 72 -2.21 -15.49 13.02
CA LEU A 72 -3.52 -15.92 12.53
C LEU A 72 -4.49 -14.72 12.42
N LYS A 73 -4.42 -13.79 13.38
CA LYS A 73 -5.19 -12.54 13.38
C LYS A 73 -4.97 -11.76 12.09
N GLN A 74 -3.72 -11.56 11.70
CA GLN A 74 -3.37 -10.85 10.47
C GLN A 74 -3.93 -11.55 9.23
N GLN A 75 -3.72 -12.87 9.11
CA GLN A 75 -4.21 -13.66 7.98
C GLN A 75 -5.73 -13.59 7.84
N LEU A 76 -6.46 -13.75 8.95
CA LEU A 76 -7.91 -13.70 8.96
C LEU A 76 -8.40 -12.32 8.54
N ILE A 77 -7.87 -11.25 9.15
CA ILE A 77 -8.29 -9.88 8.82
C ILE A 77 -8.07 -9.59 7.33
N SER A 78 -6.90 -9.89 6.77
CA SER A 78 -6.64 -9.67 5.35
C SER A 78 -7.53 -10.52 4.44
N THR A 79 -7.81 -11.76 4.84
CA THR A 79 -8.74 -12.63 4.10
C THR A 79 -10.14 -12.04 4.08
N PHE A 80 -10.67 -11.60 5.23
CA PHE A 80 -11.99 -10.97 5.29
C PHE A 80 -12.05 -9.62 4.60
N TYR A 81 -10.98 -8.81 4.62
CA TYR A 81 -10.90 -7.62 3.76
C TYR A 81 -11.02 -7.98 2.28
N GLY A 82 -10.27 -8.98 1.83
CA GLY A 82 -10.33 -9.48 0.46
C GLY A 82 -11.72 -9.97 0.07
N LEU A 83 -12.33 -10.81 0.91
CA LEU A 83 -13.68 -11.36 0.70
C LEU A 83 -14.75 -10.26 0.71
N ALA A 84 -14.71 -9.37 1.70
CA ALA A 84 -15.67 -8.28 1.82
C ALA A 84 -15.59 -7.34 0.61
N ILE A 85 -14.39 -6.92 0.19
CA ILE A 85 -14.22 -6.05 -0.98
C ILE A 85 -14.64 -6.77 -2.27
N SER A 86 -14.23 -8.03 -2.44
CA SER A 86 -14.58 -8.83 -3.64
C SER A 86 -16.06 -9.15 -3.73
N SER A 87 -16.78 -9.21 -2.60
CA SER A 87 -18.23 -9.39 -2.59
C SER A 87 -18.97 -8.06 -2.75
N PHE A 88 -18.63 -7.06 -1.94
CA PHE A 88 -19.38 -5.83 -1.79
C PHE A 88 -19.29 -4.92 -3.02
N ILE A 89 -18.08 -4.65 -3.52
CA ILE A 89 -17.88 -3.68 -4.61
C ILE A 89 -18.55 -4.14 -5.91
N PRO A 90 -18.39 -5.40 -6.37
CA PRO A 90 -19.10 -5.89 -7.55
C PRO A 90 -20.62 -5.82 -7.45
N LYS A 91 -21.18 -6.21 -6.29
CA LYS A 91 -22.64 -6.15 -6.06
C LYS A 91 -23.15 -4.73 -6.02
N LEU A 92 -22.42 -3.80 -5.41
CA LEU A 92 -22.79 -2.38 -5.40
C LEU A 92 -22.83 -1.81 -6.81
N ILE A 93 -21.80 -2.08 -7.63
CA ILE A 93 -21.76 -1.66 -9.04
C ILE A 93 -22.92 -2.28 -9.83
N PHE A 94 -23.15 -3.59 -9.64
CA PHE A 94 -24.28 -4.31 -10.22
C PHE A 94 -25.60 -3.64 -9.90
N VAL A 95 -25.90 -3.40 -8.62
CA VAL A 95 -27.14 -2.77 -8.15
C VAL A 95 -27.33 -1.39 -8.78
N ILE A 96 -26.29 -0.55 -8.79
CA ILE A 96 -26.37 0.80 -9.36
C ILE A 96 -26.68 0.73 -10.86
N ILE A 97 -25.92 -0.07 -11.61
CA ILE A 97 -26.06 -0.13 -13.07
C ILE A 97 -27.39 -0.77 -13.46
N ILE A 98 -27.77 -1.89 -12.87
CA ILE A 98 -29.03 -2.57 -13.21
C ILE A 98 -30.25 -1.71 -12.85
N THR A 99 -30.22 -0.98 -11.73
CA THR A 99 -31.29 -0.04 -11.36
C THR A 99 -31.42 1.08 -12.40
N ILE A 100 -30.31 1.69 -12.81
CA ILE A 100 -30.32 2.75 -13.84
C ILE A 100 -30.85 2.21 -15.17
N LEU A 101 -30.43 1.01 -15.58
CA LEU A 101 -30.85 0.39 -16.83
C LEU A 101 -32.34 0.05 -16.84
N TYR A 102 -32.88 -0.54 -15.78
CA TYR A 102 -34.33 -0.80 -15.67
C TYR A 102 -35.13 0.50 -15.62
N ALA A 103 -34.70 1.49 -14.82
CA ALA A 103 -35.38 2.79 -14.77
C ALA A 103 -35.38 3.48 -16.14
N SER A 104 -34.26 3.43 -16.87
CA SER A 104 -34.17 4.00 -18.22
C SER A 104 -35.06 3.26 -19.22
N ASN A 105 -35.10 1.93 -19.17
CA ASN A 105 -35.98 1.13 -20.02
C ASN A 105 -37.46 1.44 -19.74
N TYR A 106 -37.85 1.56 -18.47
CA TYR A 106 -39.20 1.95 -18.07
C TYR A 106 -39.62 3.33 -18.59
N VAL A 107 -38.71 4.31 -18.57
CA VAL A 107 -39.01 5.69 -19.02
C VAL A 107 -39.05 5.82 -20.54
N PHE A 108 -38.12 5.18 -21.25
CA PHE A 108 -37.89 5.45 -22.67
C PHE A 108 -38.36 4.34 -23.63
N SER A 109 -38.75 3.17 -23.12
CA SER A 109 -39.15 2.03 -23.96
C SER A 109 -40.59 1.61 -23.68
N ALA A 110 -41.33 1.27 -24.73
CA ALA A 110 -42.69 0.73 -24.61
C ALA A 110 -42.72 -0.74 -24.15
N SER A 111 -41.59 -1.43 -24.17
CA SER A 111 -41.45 -2.85 -23.82
C SER A 111 -40.31 -3.07 -22.83
N GLU A 112 -40.52 -3.99 -21.89
CA GLU A 112 -39.50 -4.43 -20.95
C GLU A 112 -38.36 -5.18 -21.65
N SER A 113 -37.12 -4.86 -21.27
CA SER A 113 -35.93 -5.55 -21.78
C SER A 113 -35.62 -6.80 -20.96
N VAL A 114 -35.97 -7.97 -21.50
CA VAL A 114 -35.74 -9.27 -20.83
C VAL A 114 -34.37 -9.91 -21.13
N ILE A 115 -33.57 -9.33 -22.02
CA ILE A 115 -32.25 -9.87 -22.41
C ILE A 115 -31.13 -8.86 -22.16
N ILE A 116 -31.19 -7.68 -22.80
CA ILE A 116 -30.07 -6.73 -22.79
C ILE A 116 -29.82 -6.20 -21.38
N VAL A 117 -30.85 -5.71 -20.69
CA VAL A 117 -30.72 -5.17 -19.33
C VAL A 117 -30.20 -6.22 -18.34
N PRO A 118 -30.77 -7.45 -18.26
CA PRO A 118 -30.21 -8.52 -17.45
C PRO A 118 -28.74 -8.85 -17.75
N ILE A 119 -28.36 -9.00 -19.02
CA ILE A 119 -26.99 -9.37 -19.41
C ILE A 119 -26.01 -8.25 -19.06
N VAL A 120 -26.30 -7.00 -19.44
CA VAL A 120 -25.43 -5.86 -19.13
C VAL A 120 -25.33 -5.66 -17.62
N GLY A 121 -26.44 -5.82 -16.90
CA GLY A 121 -26.49 -5.85 -15.45
C GLY A 121 -25.52 -6.89 -14.89
N LEU A 122 -25.70 -8.18 -15.21
CA LEU A 122 -24.83 -9.26 -14.73
C LEU A 122 -23.35 -9.01 -15.04
N LEU A 123 -23.02 -8.59 -16.27
CA LEU A 123 -21.65 -8.27 -16.67
C LEU A 123 -21.06 -7.14 -15.83
N SER A 124 -21.87 -6.15 -15.47
CA SER A 124 -21.42 -5.04 -14.64
C SER A 124 -21.03 -5.44 -13.21
N GLY A 125 -21.56 -6.55 -12.69
CA GLY A 125 -21.08 -7.18 -11.45
C GLY A 125 -19.89 -8.12 -11.68
N VAL A 126 -19.98 -9.02 -12.67
CA VAL A 126 -18.96 -10.05 -12.91
C VAL A 126 -17.61 -9.45 -13.29
N LEU A 127 -17.57 -8.41 -14.13
CA LEU A 127 -16.31 -7.83 -14.60
C LEU A 127 -15.48 -7.20 -13.47
N PRO A 128 -16.03 -6.31 -12.60
CA PRO A 128 -15.30 -5.83 -11.43
C PRO A 128 -14.83 -6.96 -10.49
N PHE A 129 -15.64 -8.00 -10.28
CA PHE A 129 -15.23 -9.16 -9.48
C PHE A 129 -13.98 -9.82 -10.06
N LEU A 130 -13.95 -10.07 -11.37
CA LEU A 130 -12.78 -10.66 -12.04
C LEU A 130 -11.55 -9.76 -11.96
N VAL A 131 -11.72 -8.44 -12.09
CA VAL A 131 -10.62 -7.47 -11.91
C VAL A 131 -10.06 -7.51 -10.49
N ILE A 132 -10.93 -7.54 -9.48
CA ILE A 132 -10.53 -7.63 -8.07
C ILE A 132 -9.81 -8.95 -7.80
N ALA A 133 -10.38 -10.07 -8.25
CA ALA A 133 -9.78 -11.40 -8.11
C ALA A 133 -8.41 -11.46 -8.78
N TYR A 134 -8.27 -10.94 -10.00
CA TYR A 134 -6.97 -10.83 -10.66
C TYR A 134 -5.99 -9.95 -9.87
N GLY A 135 -6.48 -8.86 -9.27
CA GLY A 135 -5.73 -8.02 -8.34
C GLY A 135 -5.14 -8.78 -7.16
N ILE A 136 -5.95 -9.65 -6.53
CA ILE A 136 -5.59 -10.46 -5.36
C ILE A 136 -4.63 -11.60 -5.70
N PHE A 137 -4.89 -12.33 -6.80
CA PHE A 137 -4.13 -13.54 -7.11
C PHE A 137 -2.90 -13.30 -7.99
N ARG A 138 -2.86 -12.20 -8.75
CA ARG A 138 -1.81 -11.95 -9.76
C ARG A 138 -1.10 -10.63 -9.54
N THR A 139 -1.84 -9.51 -9.58
CA THR A 139 -1.22 -8.17 -9.61
C THR A 139 -0.44 -7.84 -8.34
N VAL A 140 -0.90 -8.31 -7.17
CA VAL A 140 -0.25 -8.08 -5.88
C VAL A 140 1.19 -8.61 -5.78
N TYR A 141 1.60 -9.53 -6.66
CA TYR A 141 2.98 -10.05 -6.73
C TYR A 141 3.66 -9.78 -8.08
N ARG A 142 3.13 -8.83 -8.85
CA ARG A 142 3.64 -8.44 -10.16
C ARG A 142 4.36 -7.10 -10.07
N PHE A 143 5.58 -7.14 -9.51
CA PHE A 143 6.44 -5.96 -9.32
C PHE A 143 6.61 -5.16 -10.62
N LYS A 144 6.65 -3.84 -10.50
CA LYS A 144 6.87 -2.91 -11.62
C LYS A 144 8.00 -1.95 -11.26
N VAL A 145 8.97 -1.83 -12.17
CA VAL A 145 10.03 -0.83 -12.06
C VAL A 145 9.52 0.49 -12.64
N HIS A 146 9.75 1.57 -11.91
CA HIS A 146 9.49 2.94 -12.31
C HIS A 146 10.82 3.67 -12.48
N HIS A 147 10.97 4.41 -13.58
CA HIS A 147 12.17 5.19 -13.86
C HIS A 147 11.85 6.67 -13.70
N VAL A 148 12.67 7.38 -12.93
CA VAL A 148 12.46 8.80 -12.59
C VAL A 148 13.78 9.54 -12.77
N THR A 149 13.72 10.69 -13.41
CA THR A 149 14.85 11.62 -13.54
C THR A 149 14.71 12.72 -12.50
N ILE A 150 15.78 12.97 -11.73
CA ILE A 150 15.88 14.15 -10.87
C ILE A 150 16.95 15.07 -11.46
N SER A 151 16.52 16.15 -12.10
CA SER A 151 17.41 17.12 -12.74
C SER A 151 17.64 18.33 -11.83
N SER A 152 18.90 18.65 -11.54
CA SER A 152 19.27 19.83 -10.74
C SER A 152 20.73 20.25 -10.97
N GLN A 153 20.98 21.56 -10.97
CA GLN A 153 22.33 22.15 -11.05
C GLN A 153 23.19 21.82 -9.82
N LYS A 154 22.53 21.47 -8.71
CA LYS A 154 23.16 21.10 -7.44
C LYS A 154 23.69 19.67 -7.41
N VAL A 155 23.26 18.79 -8.32
CA VAL A 155 23.80 17.42 -8.43
C VAL A 155 25.29 17.51 -8.78
N PRO A 156 26.23 17.04 -7.94
CA PRO A 156 27.65 17.13 -8.25
C PRO A 156 28.03 16.40 -9.54
N PRO A 157 29.12 16.79 -10.23
CA PRO A 157 29.56 16.15 -11.47
C PRO A 157 29.70 14.62 -11.39
N ASN A 158 30.31 14.09 -10.32
CA ASN A 158 30.48 12.64 -10.15
C ASN A 158 29.16 11.92 -9.82
N PHE A 159 28.09 12.64 -9.48
CA PHE A 159 26.76 12.08 -9.26
C PHE A 159 25.85 12.15 -10.49
N HIS A 160 26.35 12.65 -11.62
CA HIS A 160 25.60 12.55 -12.88
C HIS A 160 25.42 11.08 -13.27
N ASN A 161 24.18 10.68 -13.59
CA ASN A 161 23.73 9.31 -13.82
C ASN A 161 23.79 8.37 -12.59
N PHE A 162 24.00 8.91 -11.38
CA PHE A 162 23.95 8.11 -10.15
C PHE A 162 22.57 7.48 -9.96
N LYS A 163 22.53 6.15 -9.80
CA LYS A 163 21.32 5.33 -9.76
C LYS A 163 20.92 5.06 -8.31
N ILE A 164 19.80 5.62 -7.88
CA ILE A 164 19.21 5.35 -6.57
C ILE A 164 18.01 4.42 -6.78
N VAL A 165 18.00 3.26 -6.14
CA VAL A 165 16.82 2.40 -6.09
C VAL A 165 16.10 2.56 -4.77
N GLN A 166 14.87 3.07 -4.82
CA GLN A 166 13.98 3.17 -3.68
C GLN A 166 13.04 1.96 -3.63
N ILE A 167 12.97 1.36 -2.44
CA ILE A 167 11.89 0.45 -2.03
C ILE A 167 11.19 1.02 -0.79
N SER A 168 9.94 0.63 -0.59
CA SER A 168 9.13 1.09 0.54
C SER A 168 8.05 0.07 0.88
N ASP A 169 7.48 0.16 2.09
CA ASP A 169 6.26 -0.51 2.54
C ASP A 169 6.17 -1.99 2.14
N LEU A 170 7.13 -2.78 2.62
CA LEU A 170 7.20 -4.23 2.38
C LEU A 170 6.12 -4.99 3.16
N HIS A 171 5.87 -4.62 4.42
CA HIS A 171 4.95 -5.34 5.31
C HIS A 171 5.12 -6.86 5.28
N LEU A 172 6.31 -7.34 5.61
CA LEU A 172 6.75 -8.73 5.39
C LEU A 172 5.82 -9.81 5.95
N GLY A 173 5.08 -9.55 7.03
CA GLY A 173 4.09 -10.50 7.56
C GLY A 173 3.06 -10.95 6.52
N ASN A 174 2.71 -10.10 5.54
CA ASN A 174 1.72 -10.43 4.50
C ASN A 174 2.25 -11.42 3.44
N PHE A 175 3.58 -11.60 3.38
CA PHE A 175 4.19 -12.59 2.50
C PHE A 175 4.19 -13.98 3.10
N MET A 176 3.94 -14.15 4.40
CA MET A 176 3.81 -15.47 5.06
C MET A 176 4.99 -16.41 4.72
N TYR A 177 6.22 -15.90 4.79
CA TYR A 177 7.44 -16.65 4.48
C TYR A 177 7.51 -17.21 3.04
N ARG A 178 6.75 -16.66 2.09
CA ARG A 178 6.87 -17.01 0.66
C ARG A 178 8.09 -16.34 0.03
N PHE A 179 9.29 -16.74 0.48
CA PHE A 179 10.57 -16.14 0.11
C PHE A 179 10.78 -16.03 -1.41
N LYS A 180 10.30 -17.02 -2.19
CA LYS A 180 10.40 -17.03 -3.65
C LYS A 180 9.78 -15.79 -4.30
N ILE A 181 8.74 -15.21 -3.71
CA ILE A 181 8.08 -14.01 -4.23
C ILE A 181 9.06 -12.82 -4.18
N LEU A 182 9.65 -12.53 -3.03
CA LEU A 182 10.57 -11.39 -2.87
C LEU A 182 11.97 -11.66 -3.43
N LYS A 183 12.41 -12.93 -3.57
CA LYS A 183 13.62 -13.25 -4.35
C LYS A 183 13.53 -12.70 -5.79
N ARG A 184 12.35 -12.70 -6.41
CA ARG A 184 12.15 -12.07 -7.73
C ARG A 184 12.28 -10.55 -7.67
N ALA A 185 11.81 -9.91 -6.60
CA ALA A 185 11.97 -8.47 -6.41
C ALA A 185 13.44 -8.09 -6.19
N VAL A 186 14.16 -8.83 -5.34
CA VAL A 186 15.61 -8.64 -5.13
C VAL A 186 16.39 -8.81 -6.43
N LYS A 187 16.05 -9.83 -7.25
CA LYS A 187 16.66 -9.98 -8.58
C LYS A 187 16.41 -8.73 -9.44
N LEU A 188 15.15 -8.30 -9.54
CA LEU A 188 14.81 -7.09 -10.31
C LEU A 188 15.54 -5.84 -9.81
N ILE A 189 15.74 -5.70 -8.50
CA ILE A 189 16.48 -4.57 -7.91
C ILE A 189 17.96 -4.62 -8.30
N ASN A 190 18.60 -5.79 -8.14
CA ASN A 190 20.02 -5.93 -8.49
C ASN A 190 20.26 -5.78 -10.00
N ASP A 191 19.34 -6.24 -10.85
CA ASP A 191 19.40 -6.07 -12.31
C ASP A 191 19.37 -4.57 -12.72
N LEU A 192 18.98 -3.66 -11.83
CA LEU A 192 19.02 -2.22 -12.08
C LEU A 192 20.41 -1.60 -11.85
N GLU A 193 21.32 -2.37 -11.27
CA GLU A 193 22.68 -1.98 -10.87
C GLU A 193 22.67 -0.68 -10.04
N PRO A 194 22.03 -0.69 -8.85
CA PRO A 194 21.93 0.51 -8.04
C PRO A 194 23.29 0.92 -7.50
N ASP A 195 23.56 2.22 -7.53
CA ASP A 195 24.66 2.78 -6.77
C ASP A 195 24.27 2.90 -5.30
N LEU A 196 23.02 3.29 -5.04
CA LEU A 196 22.44 3.42 -3.71
C LEU A 196 21.11 2.69 -3.64
N ILE A 197 20.86 1.94 -2.56
CA ILE A 197 19.50 1.48 -2.24
C ILE A 197 19.00 2.25 -1.01
N VAL A 198 17.79 2.78 -1.10
CA VAL A 198 17.12 3.39 0.04
C VAL A 198 15.81 2.67 0.36
N PHE A 199 15.53 2.48 1.65
CA PHE A 199 14.29 1.91 2.12
C PHE A 199 13.54 2.90 3.02
N THR A 200 12.45 3.44 2.48
CA THR A 200 11.67 4.51 3.12
C THR A 200 10.61 4.01 4.12
N GLY A 201 10.88 2.93 4.86
CA GLY A 201 10.08 2.48 6.00
C GLY A 201 8.98 1.45 5.71
N ASP A 202 8.35 0.96 6.78
CA ASP A 202 7.29 -0.05 6.80
C ASP A 202 7.76 -1.44 6.33
N LEU A 203 8.80 -1.94 7.00
CA LEU A 203 9.33 -3.30 6.82
C LEU A 203 8.36 -4.36 7.34
N VAL A 204 7.77 -4.14 8.52
CA VAL A 204 6.82 -5.08 9.14
C VAL A 204 5.40 -4.52 9.12
N ASN A 205 4.43 -5.37 9.46
CA ASN A 205 3.10 -4.90 9.80
C ASN A 205 3.10 -4.33 11.20
N ASN A 206 3.64 -5.06 12.20
CA ASN A 206 3.80 -4.58 13.57
C ASN A 206 4.91 -5.30 14.36
N TYR A 207 5.30 -6.52 13.96
CA TYR A 207 6.09 -7.40 14.83
C TYR A 207 7.39 -7.91 14.19
N ALA A 208 8.43 -8.01 15.00
CA ALA A 208 9.75 -8.54 14.61
C ALA A 208 9.72 -10.02 14.22
N TRP A 209 8.77 -10.81 14.72
CA TRP A 209 8.66 -12.22 14.31
C TRP A 209 8.38 -12.36 12.80
N GLU A 210 7.80 -11.33 12.17
CA GLU A 210 7.54 -11.29 10.72
C GLU A 210 8.83 -11.33 9.89
N LEU A 211 9.97 -11.01 10.51
CA LEU A 211 11.30 -10.92 9.91
C LEU A 211 12.03 -12.26 9.84
N ARG A 212 11.55 -13.28 10.55
CA ARG A 212 12.24 -14.57 10.70
C ARG A 212 12.58 -15.20 9.35
N GLY A 213 13.89 -15.36 9.12
CA GLY A 213 14.42 -16.01 7.93
C GLY A 213 14.37 -15.15 6.66
N TRP A 214 14.00 -13.87 6.73
CA TRP A 214 14.06 -12.96 5.59
C TRP A 214 15.48 -12.44 5.30
N GLN A 215 16.41 -12.56 6.25
CA GLN A 215 17.82 -12.21 6.05
C GLN A 215 18.42 -12.93 4.83
N ARG A 216 18.05 -14.20 4.59
CA ARG A 216 18.51 -15.00 3.43
C ARG A 216 18.05 -14.47 2.07
N VAL A 217 17.07 -13.57 2.06
CA VAL A 217 16.57 -12.91 0.84
C VAL A 217 17.24 -11.56 0.70
N PHE A 218 17.14 -10.71 1.73
CA PHE A 218 17.53 -9.30 1.64
C PHE A 218 19.03 -9.05 1.79
N ARG A 219 19.82 -9.98 2.36
CA ARG A 219 21.29 -9.91 2.30
C ARG A 219 21.84 -9.89 0.87
N ASN A 220 21.08 -10.42 -0.09
CA ASN A 220 21.49 -10.41 -1.50
C ASN A 220 21.24 -9.08 -2.20
N LEU A 221 20.62 -8.08 -1.56
CA LEU A 221 20.55 -6.73 -2.11
C LEU A 221 21.94 -6.12 -2.15
N SER A 222 22.38 -5.75 -3.35
CA SER A 222 23.71 -5.22 -3.63
C SER A 222 23.60 -3.80 -4.19
N ALA A 223 24.44 -2.90 -3.69
CA ALA A 223 24.60 -1.53 -4.15
C ALA A 223 26.07 -1.11 -3.93
N THR A 224 26.62 -0.28 -4.81
CA THR A 224 28.06 0.07 -4.78
C THR A 224 28.41 1.09 -3.70
N SER A 225 27.52 2.03 -3.41
CA SER A 225 27.70 3.16 -2.50
C SER A 225 26.90 3.05 -1.19
N GLY A 226 26.31 1.88 -0.93
CA GLY A 226 25.67 1.56 0.36
C GLY A 226 24.14 1.47 0.30
N LYS A 227 23.56 1.22 1.49
CA LYS A 227 22.13 0.97 1.66
C LYS A 227 21.64 1.70 2.91
N PHE A 228 20.67 2.61 2.75
CA PHE A 228 20.12 3.39 3.86
C PHE A 228 18.65 3.07 4.09
N ALA A 229 18.20 3.14 5.33
CA ALA A 229 16.81 2.94 5.69
C ALA A 229 16.36 3.94 6.74
N ILE A 230 15.05 4.15 6.80
CA ILE A 230 14.34 4.79 7.92
C ILE A 230 13.25 3.85 8.41
N LEU A 231 12.64 4.16 9.55
CA LEU A 231 11.46 3.46 10.03
C LEU A 231 10.18 4.12 9.51
N GLY A 232 9.21 3.28 9.16
CA GLY A 232 7.84 3.72 8.88
C GLY A 232 6.95 3.61 10.11
N ASN A 233 5.71 4.07 10.01
CA ASN A 233 4.78 4.11 11.13
C ASN A 233 4.43 2.70 11.66
N HIS A 234 4.52 1.66 10.85
CA HIS A 234 4.25 0.28 11.24
C HIS A 234 5.40 -0.38 12.00
N ASP A 235 6.63 0.08 11.81
CA ASP A 235 7.82 -0.51 12.42
C ASP A 235 7.89 -0.26 13.94
N TYR A 236 7.22 0.79 14.44
CA TYR A 236 7.15 1.11 15.88
C TYR A 236 6.22 0.18 16.68
N GLY A 237 5.41 -0.65 16.01
CA GLY A 237 4.47 -1.55 16.67
C GLY A 237 3.34 -0.85 17.43
N ASP A 238 3.06 0.43 17.13
CA ASP A 238 2.03 1.23 17.81
C ASP A 238 0.60 0.73 17.57
N TYR A 239 0.36 -0.07 16.51
CA TYR A 239 -0.97 -0.60 16.19
C TYR A 239 -1.23 -2.01 16.75
N SER A 240 -0.50 -2.37 17.81
CA SER A 240 -0.57 -3.64 18.49
C SER A 240 -0.72 -3.46 19.99
N GLN A 241 -1.36 -4.42 20.65
CA GLN A 241 -1.35 -4.53 22.10
C GLN A 241 -0.12 -5.34 22.53
N TRP A 242 0.53 -4.85 23.59
CA TRP A 242 1.74 -5.42 24.16
C TRP A 242 1.45 -5.83 25.60
N LYS A 243 2.06 -6.91 26.09
CA LYS A 243 1.86 -7.34 27.49
C LYS A 243 2.54 -6.36 28.44
N SER A 244 3.67 -5.80 28.03
CA SER A 244 4.37 -4.73 28.73
C SER A 244 5.03 -3.73 27.77
N PRO A 245 5.40 -2.53 28.23
CA PRO A 245 6.24 -1.60 27.47
C PRO A 245 7.58 -2.20 27.04
N GLU A 246 8.15 -3.09 27.84
CA GLU A 246 9.43 -3.77 27.57
C GLU A 246 9.32 -4.70 26.36
N ASP A 247 8.21 -5.44 26.22
CA ASP A 247 7.96 -6.30 25.05
C ASP A 247 7.93 -5.47 23.76
N LYS A 248 7.28 -4.29 23.80
CA LYS A 248 7.24 -3.36 22.66
C LYS A 248 8.64 -2.85 22.33
N LYS A 249 9.41 -2.47 23.34
CA LYS A 249 10.79 -1.99 23.18
C LYS A 249 11.67 -3.09 22.57
N ALA A 250 11.61 -4.32 23.09
CA ALA A 250 12.35 -5.46 22.57
C ALA A 250 11.98 -5.76 21.10
N ASN A 251 10.70 -5.64 20.75
CA ASN A 251 10.25 -5.76 19.37
C ASN A 251 10.88 -4.71 18.44
N LEU A 252 10.87 -3.44 18.85
CA LEU A 252 11.48 -2.36 18.08
C LEU A 252 12.99 -2.57 17.92
N VAL A 253 13.69 -2.97 18.99
CA VAL A 253 15.12 -3.30 18.93
C VAL A 253 15.40 -4.41 17.92
N ALA A 254 14.60 -5.48 17.91
CA ALA A 254 14.77 -6.57 16.96
C ALA A 254 14.51 -6.15 15.50
N ILE A 255 13.56 -5.23 15.27
CA ILE A 255 13.33 -4.65 13.93
C ILE A 255 14.53 -3.81 13.48
N LYS A 256 15.07 -2.96 14.36
CA LYS A 256 16.27 -2.16 14.09
C LYS A 256 17.47 -3.05 13.77
N GLN A 257 17.71 -4.09 14.59
CA GLN A 257 18.79 -5.05 14.38
C GLN A 257 18.70 -5.75 13.03
N PHE A 258 17.50 -6.07 12.56
CA PHE A 258 17.33 -6.73 11.28
C PHE A 258 17.84 -5.88 10.10
N TYR A 259 17.70 -4.56 10.14
CA TYR A 259 18.26 -3.68 9.10
C TYR A 259 19.79 -3.82 9.03
N GLU A 260 20.46 -3.80 10.18
CA GLU A 260 21.91 -4.03 10.28
C GLU A 260 22.28 -5.44 9.75
N ASP A 261 21.53 -6.47 10.13
CA ASP A 261 21.77 -7.85 9.69
C ASP A 261 21.73 -8.03 8.17
N ILE A 262 20.98 -7.18 7.46
CA ILE A 262 20.86 -7.17 5.99
C ILE A 262 21.71 -6.08 5.32
N GLY A 263 22.57 -5.41 6.10
CA GLY A 263 23.55 -4.43 5.66
C GLY A 263 22.97 -3.06 5.31
N PHE A 264 21.82 -2.69 5.87
CA PHE A 264 21.26 -1.34 5.77
C PHE A 264 21.70 -0.52 6.99
N GLN A 265 22.16 0.70 6.74
CA GLN A 265 22.35 1.69 7.77
C GLN A 265 21.02 2.40 8.06
N LEU A 266 20.59 2.32 9.31
CA LEU A 266 19.35 2.93 9.75
C LEU A 266 19.61 4.37 10.20
N LEU A 267 18.93 5.33 9.58
CA LEU A 267 19.00 6.75 9.90
C LEU A 267 17.76 7.16 10.69
N LEU A 268 17.94 7.62 11.92
CA LEU A 268 16.85 8.00 12.84
C LEU A 268 17.09 9.39 13.40
N ASN A 269 16.51 10.39 12.74
CA ASN A 269 16.78 11.80 13.00
C ASN A 269 18.29 12.10 12.93
N SER A 270 18.92 11.60 11.87
CA SER A 270 20.36 11.65 11.65
C SER A 270 20.68 11.79 10.16
N THR A 271 21.88 12.24 9.85
CA THR A 271 22.38 12.38 8.48
C THR A 271 23.62 11.53 8.31
N ASP A 272 23.76 10.93 7.13
CA ASP A 272 25.01 10.39 6.65
C ASP A 272 25.28 10.86 5.21
N TYR A 273 26.40 10.44 4.63
CA TYR A 273 26.90 10.96 3.38
C TYR A 273 27.31 9.84 2.46
N VAL A 274 27.06 10.06 1.16
CA VAL A 274 27.55 9.19 0.11
C VAL A 274 28.61 9.97 -0.65
N SER A 275 29.82 9.41 -0.69
CA SER A 275 30.93 9.96 -1.46
C SER A 275 31.04 9.23 -2.80
N ASN A 276 31.32 9.98 -3.86
CA ASN A 276 31.69 9.43 -5.17
C ASN A 276 32.88 10.23 -5.73
N ASN A 277 34.05 9.61 -5.78
CA ASN A 277 35.33 10.29 -6.01
C ASN A 277 35.53 11.45 -5.01
N ASN A 278 35.61 12.69 -5.49
CA ASN A 278 35.82 13.89 -4.68
C ASN A 278 34.53 14.65 -4.35
N ASP A 279 33.38 14.18 -4.83
CA ASP A 279 32.08 14.78 -4.55
C ASP A 279 31.35 14.01 -3.44
N GLU A 280 30.41 14.70 -2.79
CA GLU A 280 29.59 14.14 -1.73
C GLU A 280 28.15 14.66 -1.82
N ILE A 281 27.19 13.81 -1.46
CA ILE A 281 25.79 14.17 -1.21
C ILE A 281 25.38 13.74 0.19
N ALA A 282 24.40 14.44 0.79
CA ALA A 282 23.86 14.06 2.09
C ALA A 282 22.61 13.17 1.94
N ILE A 283 22.53 12.15 2.78
CA ILE A 283 21.34 11.32 3.02
C ILE A 283 20.85 11.61 4.44
N ILE A 284 19.75 12.35 4.54
CA ILE A 284 19.11 12.74 5.79
C ILE A 284 17.99 11.73 6.04
N GLY A 285 17.90 11.16 7.24
CA GLY A 285 16.80 10.28 7.62
C GLY A 285 16.08 10.80 8.85
N VAL A 286 14.76 10.95 8.76
CA VAL A 286 13.90 11.24 9.91
C VAL A 286 13.09 10.02 10.31
N GLU A 287 12.75 9.96 11.60
CA GLU A 287 11.76 9.02 12.11
C GLU A 287 10.34 9.37 11.63
N ASN A 288 9.34 8.55 11.98
CA ASN A 288 7.97 8.72 11.45
C ASN A 288 7.40 10.12 11.77
N TRP A 289 6.92 10.85 10.75
CA TRP A 289 6.31 12.18 10.91
C TRP A 289 4.81 12.14 11.20
N GLY A 290 4.08 11.18 10.62
CA GLY A 290 2.64 10.88 10.80
C GLY A 290 1.70 11.95 11.37
N LYS A 291 0.70 12.39 10.60
CA LYS A 291 -0.43 13.20 11.15
C LYS A 291 -1.26 12.44 12.19
N PRO A 292 -1.79 13.10 13.23
CA PRO A 292 -2.74 12.48 14.16
C PRO A 292 -3.82 11.68 13.41
N PRO A 293 -4.07 10.42 13.82
CA PRO A 293 -3.65 9.79 15.07
C PRO A 293 -2.27 9.09 15.04
N PHE A 294 -1.50 9.21 13.95
CA PHE A 294 -0.15 8.68 13.89
C PHE A 294 0.79 9.52 14.77
N LYS A 295 1.79 8.87 15.35
CA LYS A 295 2.74 9.54 16.24
C LYS A 295 3.88 10.18 15.46
N GLN A 296 4.29 11.37 15.88
CA GLN A 296 5.46 12.05 15.34
C GLN A 296 6.66 11.70 16.22
N TYR A 297 7.62 11.00 15.61
CA TYR A 297 8.94 10.71 16.16
C TYR A 297 10.04 11.47 15.38
N GLY A 298 9.71 11.92 14.17
CA GLY A 298 10.61 12.69 13.30
C GLY A 298 11.01 14.03 13.91
N ASP A 299 12.27 14.37 13.77
CA ASP A 299 12.86 15.65 14.16
C ASP A 299 13.89 16.05 13.09
N LEU A 300 13.43 16.85 12.12
CA LEU A 300 14.23 17.27 10.98
C LEU A 300 15.39 18.18 11.41
N ASN A 301 15.14 19.07 12.37
CA ASN A 301 16.16 19.96 12.93
C ASN A 301 17.30 19.18 13.56
N LYS A 302 16.98 18.13 14.33
CA LYS A 302 18.00 17.22 14.88
C LYS A 302 18.75 16.47 13.79
N ALA A 303 18.05 15.99 12.75
CA ALA A 303 18.67 15.26 11.65
C ALA A 303 19.70 16.12 10.89
N MET A 304 19.40 17.41 10.70
CA MET A 304 20.24 18.36 9.97
C MET A 304 21.26 19.09 10.86
N LYS A 305 21.21 18.90 12.18
CA LYS A 305 22.08 19.60 13.13
C LYS A 305 23.55 19.30 12.84
N ASN A 306 24.36 20.36 12.69
CA ASN A 306 25.80 20.29 12.43
C ASN A 306 26.18 19.50 11.17
N MET A 307 25.28 19.42 10.17
CA MET A 307 25.61 18.77 8.91
C MET A 307 26.69 19.54 8.14
N ARG A 308 27.53 18.82 7.40
CA ARG A 308 28.48 19.40 6.46
C ARG A 308 27.74 20.09 5.34
N SER A 309 28.29 21.20 4.86
CA SER A 309 27.78 21.85 3.66
C SER A 309 28.09 20.99 2.45
N VAL A 310 27.06 20.43 1.83
CA VAL A 310 27.13 19.66 0.59
C VAL A 310 26.09 20.19 -0.39
N PRO A 311 26.37 20.13 -1.70
CA PRO A 311 25.55 20.83 -2.69
C PRO A 311 24.19 20.16 -2.91
N PHE A 312 24.07 18.84 -2.70
CA PHE A 312 22.83 18.09 -2.94
C PHE A 312 22.42 17.27 -1.71
N LYS A 313 21.16 17.40 -1.29
CA LYS A 313 20.61 16.78 -0.07
C LYS A 313 19.38 15.93 -0.39
N ILE A 314 19.42 14.68 0.04
CA ILE A 314 18.31 13.73 -0.10
C ILE A 314 17.74 13.43 1.28
N LEU A 315 16.45 13.70 1.48
CA LEU A 315 15.71 13.35 2.68
C LEU A 315 14.94 12.04 2.48
N LEU A 316 15.12 11.10 3.38
CA LEU A 316 14.27 9.93 3.56
C LEU A 316 13.24 10.27 4.65
N SER A 317 11.97 10.27 4.28
CA SER A 317 10.87 10.48 5.23
C SER A 317 9.65 9.66 4.82
N HIS A 318 9.14 8.82 5.72
CA HIS A 318 8.15 7.82 5.36
C HIS A 318 6.81 8.43 4.93
N ASP A 319 6.25 9.37 5.72
CA ASP A 319 4.97 10.03 5.44
C ASP A 319 5.18 11.23 4.49
N PRO A 320 4.58 11.24 3.29
CA PRO A 320 4.75 12.34 2.34
C PRO A 320 4.15 13.66 2.82
N SER A 321 3.33 13.68 3.89
CA SER A 321 2.82 14.94 4.45
C SER A 321 3.90 15.78 5.12
N HIS A 322 5.04 15.18 5.50
CA HIS A 322 6.18 15.89 6.07
C HIS A 322 6.73 16.94 5.10
N TRP A 323 6.71 16.65 3.79
CA TRP A 323 7.28 17.52 2.77
C TRP A 323 6.65 18.92 2.73
N PRO A 324 5.32 19.07 2.55
CA PRO A 324 4.69 20.39 2.58
C PRO A 324 4.67 21.05 3.97
N GLU A 325 4.91 20.31 5.05
CA GLU A 325 4.76 20.81 6.43
C GLU A 325 6.05 21.38 7.02
N GLU A 326 7.21 20.75 6.78
CA GLU A 326 8.49 21.23 7.32
C GLU A 326 9.58 21.42 6.23
N VAL A 327 9.47 20.76 5.07
CA VAL A 327 10.59 20.70 4.13
C VAL A 327 10.58 21.86 3.14
N ILE A 328 9.45 22.12 2.50
CA ILE A 328 9.40 23.03 1.34
C ILE A 328 9.65 24.50 1.71
N GLN A 329 9.29 24.92 2.92
CA GLN A 329 9.38 26.33 3.31
C GLN A 329 10.69 26.65 4.01
N ASP A 330 11.23 25.71 4.78
CA ASP A 330 12.23 26.01 5.80
C ASP A 330 13.59 25.37 5.54
N THR A 331 13.78 24.68 4.40
CA THR A 331 15.01 23.92 4.13
C THR A 331 15.54 24.06 2.71
N ASP A 332 16.80 23.69 2.52
CA ASP A 332 17.48 23.59 1.23
C ASP A 332 17.57 22.14 0.71
N ILE A 333 16.70 21.25 1.20
CA ILE A 333 16.63 19.83 0.79
C ILE A 333 16.14 19.71 -0.64
N ASP A 334 16.90 19.02 -1.50
CA ASP A 334 16.61 18.96 -2.93
C ASP A 334 15.64 17.84 -3.31
N LEU A 335 15.71 16.69 -2.64
CA LEU A 335 14.90 15.51 -2.96
C LEU A 335 14.41 14.82 -1.69
N THR A 336 13.10 14.74 -1.51
CA THR A 336 12.46 13.92 -0.47
C THR A 336 11.93 12.62 -1.08
N LEU A 337 12.24 11.50 -0.44
CA LEU A 337 11.78 10.16 -0.82
C LEU A 337 10.86 9.61 0.27
N SER A 338 9.62 9.28 -0.11
CA SER A 338 8.56 8.85 0.80
C SER A 338 7.82 7.60 0.32
N GLY A 339 7.01 7.02 1.20
CA GLY A 339 6.18 5.83 0.95
C GLY A 339 4.76 6.01 1.49
N HIS A 340 4.35 5.11 2.39
CA HIS A 340 3.19 5.20 3.30
C HIS A 340 1.81 5.01 2.66
N THR A 341 1.56 5.63 1.51
CA THR A 341 0.17 5.77 1.01
C THR A 341 -0.33 4.55 0.24
N HIS A 342 0.58 3.74 -0.29
CA HIS A 342 0.33 2.63 -1.22
C HIS A 342 -0.50 2.96 -2.48
N GLY A 343 -0.84 4.23 -2.72
CA GLY A 343 -1.94 4.59 -3.61
C GLY A 343 -3.27 3.91 -3.22
N MET A 344 -3.47 3.64 -1.92
CA MET A 344 -4.56 2.79 -1.37
C MET A 344 -4.66 1.40 -2.02
N GLN A 345 -3.60 0.96 -2.70
CA GLN A 345 -3.54 -0.27 -3.48
C GLN A 345 -4.61 -0.38 -4.59
N ALA A 346 -5.25 0.73 -4.93
CA ALA A 346 -6.31 0.80 -5.92
C ALA A 346 -6.28 2.16 -6.63
N GLY A 347 -6.26 2.12 -7.94
CA GLY A 347 -6.35 3.33 -8.76
C GLY A 347 -6.23 3.04 -10.24
N ILE A 348 -6.33 4.09 -11.03
CA ILE A 348 -6.29 4.05 -12.49
C ILE A 348 -5.25 5.06 -12.95
N GLN A 349 -4.41 4.64 -13.88
CA GLN A 349 -3.47 5.51 -14.57
C GLN A 349 -3.79 5.47 -16.07
N PHE A 350 -4.07 6.64 -16.63
CA PHE A 350 -4.33 6.80 -18.05
C PHE A 350 -3.51 7.97 -18.60
N LYS A 351 -2.53 7.65 -19.46
CA LYS A 351 -1.53 8.61 -19.95
C LYS A 351 -0.86 9.33 -18.76
N THR A 352 -0.92 10.65 -18.72
CA THR A 352 -0.35 11.50 -17.66
C THR A 352 -1.28 11.68 -16.46
N ARG A 353 -2.53 11.21 -16.54
CA ARG A 353 -3.50 11.36 -15.46
C ARG A 353 -3.51 10.11 -14.58
N GLN A 354 -3.54 10.34 -13.27
CA GLN A 354 -3.64 9.29 -12.26
C GLN A 354 -4.76 9.62 -11.28
N TRP A 355 -5.52 8.58 -10.90
CA TRP A 355 -6.59 8.68 -9.91
C TRP A 355 -6.53 7.48 -8.97
N SER A 356 -6.74 7.73 -7.68
CA SER A 356 -6.93 6.72 -6.66
C SER A 356 -7.82 7.34 -5.57
N PRO A 357 -8.65 6.55 -4.86
CA PRO A 357 -9.42 7.06 -3.73
C PRO A 357 -8.54 7.72 -2.66
N ILE A 358 -7.24 7.38 -2.59
CA ILE A 358 -6.31 8.00 -1.64
C ILE A 358 -6.20 9.52 -1.80
N LYS A 359 -6.47 10.05 -3.01
CA LYS A 359 -6.29 11.47 -3.33
C LYS A 359 -7.19 12.40 -2.51
N TYR A 360 -8.28 11.86 -1.95
CA TYR A 360 -9.21 12.61 -1.10
C TYR A 360 -8.72 12.72 0.34
N LYS A 361 -7.63 12.03 0.69
CA LYS A 361 -6.97 12.08 1.99
C LYS A 361 -5.55 12.65 1.92
N TYR A 362 -4.81 12.33 0.87
CA TYR A 362 -3.44 12.81 0.64
C TYR A 362 -3.35 13.54 -0.69
N GLU A 363 -2.86 14.77 -0.66
CA GLU A 363 -2.52 15.53 -1.88
C GLU A 363 -1.36 14.88 -2.63
N HIS A 364 -0.31 14.51 -1.89
CA HIS A 364 0.88 13.82 -2.38
C HIS A 364 0.78 12.33 -2.07
N TRP A 365 0.57 11.49 -3.09
CA TRP A 365 0.23 10.08 -2.88
C TRP A 365 0.88 9.09 -3.86
N ALA A 366 1.37 9.53 -5.02
CA ALA A 366 2.16 8.66 -5.90
C ALA A 366 2.96 9.46 -6.92
N GLY A 367 4.19 9.01 -7.16
CA GLY A 367 5.04 9.55 -8.21
C GLY A 367 5.79 10.82 -7.81
N LEU A 368 6.26 11.55 -8.81
CA LEU A 368 7.11 12.72 -8.65
C LEU A 368 6.28 14.02 -8.57
N TYR A 369 6.61 14.84 -7.59
CA TYR A 369 6.10 16.19 -7.37
C TYR A 369 7.29 17.15 -7.30
N LYS A 370 7.07 18.41 -7.70
CA LYS A 370 8.10 19.46 -7.68
C LYS A 370 7.48 20.77 -7.18
N LYS A 371 8.18 21.47 -6.29
CA LYS A 371 7.85 22.84 -5.87
C LYS A 371 9.15 23.64 -5.75
N GLY A 372 9.27 24.70 -6.54
CA GLY A 372 10.56 25.38 -6.72
C GLY A 372 11.62 24.39 -7.23
N GLU A 373 12.79 24.37 -6.61
CA GLU A 373 13.87 23.43 -6.94
C GLU A 373 13.82 22.12 -6.15
N GLN A 374 12.82 21.94 -5.27
CA GLN A 374 12.70 20.75 -4.42
C GLN A 374 11.75 19.72 -5.04
N TYR A 375 12.12 18.46 -4.92
CA TYR A 375 11.36 17.31 -5.39
C TYR A 375 10.83 16.48 -4.23
N LEU A 376 9.64 15.89 -4.43
CA LEU A 376 9.14 14.79 -3.61
C LEU A 376 8.80 13.61 -4.52
N TYR A 377 9.30 12.43 -4.18
CA TYR A 377 8.86 11.19 -4.79
C TYR A 377 8.13 10.31 -3.77
N VAL A 378 6.87 9.96 -4.08
CA VAL A 378 6.05 9.09 -3.25
C VAL A 378 5.96 7.69 -3.89
N ASN A 379 6.65 6.73 -3.27
CA ASN A 379 6.65 5.33 -3.67
C ASN A 379 5.34 4.65 -3.23
N ARG A 380 4.75 3.82 -4.10
CA ARG A 380 3.50 3.11 -3.79
C ARG A 380 3.68 1.80 -3.02
N GLY A 381 4.89 1.51 -2.54
CA GLY A 381 5.18 0.34 -1.74
C GLY A 381 5.35 -0.95 -2.55
N LEU A 382 6.22 -1.83 -2.07
CA LEU A 382 6.54 -3.13 -2.68
C LEU A 382 5.67 -4.27 -2.12
N GLY A 383 5.10 -4.07 -0.93
CA GLY A 383 4.21 -5.00 -0.26
C GLY A 383 2.73 -4.71 -0.47
N TRP A 384 1.93 -5.09 0.51
CA TRP A 384 0.52 -4.75 0.62
C TRP A 384 0.11 -4.81 2.10
N LEU A 385 -0.98 -4.13 2.48
CA LEU A 385 -1.51 -4.07 3.84
C LEU A 385 -3.05 -4.02 3.80
N GLY A 386 -3.70 -4.74 4.71
CA GLY A 386 -5.17 -4.77 4.81
C GLY A 386 -5.78 -5.53 3.63
N PHE A 387 -6.11 -4.85 2.53
CA PHE A 387 -6.64 -5.47 1.32
C PHE A 387 -5.55 -6.29 0.61
N PRO A 388 -5.73 -7.60 0.39
CA PRO A 388 -4.70 -8.48 -0.19
C PRO A 388 -4.60 -8.40 -1.71
N GLY A 389 -4.82 -7.21 -2.29
CA GLY A 389 -4.87 -7.01 -3.73
C GLY A 389 -4.31 -5.66 -4.15
N ARG A 390 -3.93 -5.57 -5.42
CA ARG A 390 -3.41 -4.35 -6.05
C ARG A 390 -4.14 -4.12 -7.38
N LEU A 391 -4.92 -3.05 -7.49
CA LEU A 391 -5.76 -2.73 -8.66
C LEU A 391 -5.21 -1.49 -9.36
N GLY A 392 -4.62 -1.66 -10.55
CA GLY A 392 -3.95 -0.57 -11.29
C GLY A 392 -2.76 0.10 -10.57
N MET A 393 -2.42 -0.37 -9.37
CA MET A 393 -1.31 0.12 -8.54
C MET A 393 -0.35 -1.03 -8.26
N ARG A 394 0.39 -1.50 -9.27
CA ARG A 394 1.34 -2.62 -9.10
C ARG A 394 2.39 -2.30 -8.02
N PRO A 395 2.87 -3.32 -7.27
CA PRO A 395 3.96 -3.15 -6.32
C PRO A 395 5.19 -2.51 -6.97
N GLU A 396 5.75 -1.49 -6.32
CA GLU A 396 6.68 -0.56 -6.95
C GLU A 396 8.12 -0.76 -6.51
N ILE A 397 9.03 -0.76 -7.49
CA ILE A 397 10.47 -0.54 -7.32
C ILE A 397 10.78 0.73 -8.12
N THR A 398 11.47 1.71 -7.54
CA THR A 398 11.77 2.96 -8.25
C THR A 398 13.25 3.11 -8.45
N LYS A 399 13.67 3.26 -9.71
CA LYS A 399 15.00 3.69 -10.09
C LYS A 399 14.97 5.18 -10.39
N LEU A 400 15.54 5.96 -9.48
CA LEU A 400 15.83 7.37 -9.70
C LEU A 400 17.23 7.47 -10.32
N HIS A 401 17.39 8.36 -11.29
CA HIS A 401 18.72 8.78 -11.76
C HIS A 401 18.88 10.28 -11.55
N LEU A 402 20.01 10.65 -10.97
CA LEU A 402 20.38 12.05 -10.79
C LEU A 402 20.98 12.59 -12.07
N GLN A 403 20.49 13.73 -12.54
CA GLN A 403 20.98 14.40 -13.73
C GLN A 403 21.44 15.81 -13.38
N ARG A 404 22.74 16.05 -13.50
CA ARG A 404 23.29 17.41 -13.51
C ARG A 404 22.86 18.13 -14.80
N ILE A 405 22.36 19.36 -14.67
CA ILE A 405 21.93 20.24 -15.76
C ILE A 405 22.68 21.57 -15.76
#